data_AF-A0A4V4RFM2-F1
#
_entry.id   AF-A0A4V4RFM2-F1
#
_cell.length_a   1.000
_cell.length_b   1.000
_cell.length_c   1.000
_cell.angle_alpha   90.00
_cell.angle_beta   90.00
_cell.angle_gamma   90.00
#
_symmetry.space_group_name_H-M   'P 1'
#
loop_
_entity.id
_entity.type
_entity.pdbx_description
1 polymer ?
#
loop_
_entity_poly.entity_id
_entity_poly.type
_entity_poly.pdbx_seq_one_letter_code
_entity_poly.pdbx_strand_id
1 'polypeptide(L)'
;MMSCMDEGNGTANGERFGITEPARLGDERTSIVGMLQRQRDLVCWKLRDAPTDALGAGQTPSGMSLPGLVRHLTNVERSWLRDVFAGEQGLEYDWSDDDPDAEWRMPAATTMAALLADYTAESQRCDAVVASAADLDVVSARRGFSLRWILLHLIEETARHLGHADLLREQLDGFVGEEPTDESCPVADDAAAQRPAAPSRKEESGRSDSGEAGAAPIDDRTPMASTALPGGTFTLAGGPTLTRMGYGAMQLAGPHVFGPPADREGAVAVLRAAVELGITHIDTSDFYGPYVTNEIIKEALHPYPAGLHLVTKVGSLRDAEGNWPKALSRDELRKAVDDNLEHLGLDALEVVNLRVGGFDAPAPGSLAEPFTVLAELQQEGLIRHLGVSTVDAAQLAEAQSIAPVVTVQNFYNIANRADDALIDSLAAQGIAYVPYFPLGGFTPLQSDTLSHVAEQLSTTPMAVALAWLLQRSPNILLIPGTSSVAHLRENVAGAALELAPDALEKLNAIAG
;
A
#
# COMPACT_ATOMS: atom_id res chain seq x y z
N MET A 1 12.05 -20.26 48.43
CA MET A 1 13.17 -20.50 47.49
C MET A 1 12.69 -20.01 46.13
N MET A 2 12.84 -18.77 45.68
CA MET A 2 13.92 -17.78 45.82
C MET A 2 15.29 -18.38 45.54
N SER A 3 15.58 -18.57 44.25
CA SER A 3 16.90 -18.51 43.59
C SER A 3 16.70 -18.84 42.10
N CYS A 4 17.49 -18.20 41.23
CA CYS A 4 17.48 -18.25 39.76
C CYS A 4 16.59 -17.21 39.04
N MET A 5 16.51 -15.99 39.56
CA MET A 5 16.68 -14.84 38.67
C MET A 5 18.09 -14.36 38.93
N ASP A 6 19.03 -14.76 38.08
CA ASP A 6 20.35 -14.14 38.10
C ASP A 6 20.20 -12.71 37.59
N GLU A 7 20.71 -11.78 38.38
CA GLU A 7 20.59 -10.35 38.14
C GLU A 7 21.47 -9.98 36.94
N GLY A 8 20.88 -9.96 35.75
CA GLY A 8 21.43 -9.26 34.59
C GLY A 8 21.32 -7.74 34.75
N ASN A 9 22.10 -7.18 35.69
CA ASN A 9 22.51 -5.78 35.66
C ASN A 9 23.10 -5.49 34.27
N GLY A 10 22.57 -4.51 33.55
CA GLY A 10 22.99 -4.20 32.18
C GLY A 10 24.51 -4.05 32.08
N THR A 11 25.14 -4.82 31.18
CA THR A 11 26.46 -4.54 30.53
C THR A 11 27.03 -5.69 29.67
N ALA A 12 26.32 -6.81 29.41
CA ALA A 12 26.81 -7.82 28.46
C ALA A 12 25.65 -8.43 27.65
N ASN A 13 25.87 -8.61 26.35
CA ASN A 13 24.99 -9.36 25.45
C ASN A 13 24.69 -10.73 26.10
N GLY A 14 23.43 -10.98 26.44
CA GLY A 14 23.00 -12.32 26.83
C GLY A 14 22.66 -13.11 25.57
N GLU A 15 22.94 -14.41 25.56
CA GLU A 15 22.36 -15.32 24.57
C GLU A 15 21.38 -16.25 25.28
N ARG A 16 20.15 -16.33 24.77
CA ARG A 16 19.16 -17.32 25.21
C ARG A 16 18.88 -18.24 24.02
N PHE A 17 19.20 -19.52 24.16
CA PHE A 17 19.03 -20.53 23.10
C PHE A 17 19.74 -20.20 21.76
N GLY A 18 20.87 -19.49 21.83
CA GLY A 18 21.61 -19.04 20.65
C GLY A 18 20.99 -17.82 19.96
N ILE A 19 20.13 -17.08 20.65
CA ILE A 19 19.54 -15.82 20.21
C ILE A 19 19.99 -14.71 21.14
N THR A 20 20.51 -13.62 20.58
CA THR A 20 20.92 -12.43 21.32
C THR A 20 19.74 -11.78 22.01
N GLU A 21 19.88 -11.54 23.31
CA GLU A 21 18.97 -10.75 24.14
C GLU A 21 19.47 -9.29 24.19
N PRO A 22 18.74 -8.34 23.58
CA PRO A 22 19.13 -6.93 23.61
C PRO A 22 19.20 -6.40 25.04
N ALA A 23 20.21 -5.57 25.33
CA ALA A 23 20.40 -5.01 26.66
C ALA A 23 19.20 -4.13 27.07
N ARG A 24 18.49 -4.51 28.13
CA ARG A 24 17.32 -3.76 28.65
C ARG A 24 17.64 -2.34 29.11
N LEU A 25 18.90 -2.09 29.50
CA LEU A 25 19.41 -0.81 30.01
C LEU A 25 20.71 -0.39 29.28
N GLY A 26 20.87 -0.78 28.01
CA GLY A 26 22.01 -0.38 27.20
C GLY A 26 21.95 1.09 26.75
N ASP A 27 23.08 1.65 26.32
CA ASP A 27 23.06 2.91 25.58
C ASP A 27 22.38 2.72 24.21
N GLU A 28 22.14 3.83 23.50
CA GLU A 28 21.40 3.82 22.23
C GLU A 28 22.03 2.86 21.21
N ARG A 29 23.36 2.91 21.05
CA ARG A 29 24.09 2.05 20.11
C ARG A 29 24.00 0.58 20.51
N THR A 30 24.22 0.27 21.79
CA THR A 30 24.14 -1.09 22.30
C THR A 30 22.75 -1.68 22.10
N SER A 31 21.71 -0.88 22.32
CA SER A 31 20.31 -1.32 22.18
C SER A 31 19.96 -1.62 20.72
N ILE A 32 20.32 -0.72 19.80
CA ILE A 32 20.04 -0.87 18.37
C ILE A 32 20.81 -2.06 17.79
N VAL A 33 22.12 -2.16 18.05
CA VAL A 33 22.94 -3.28 17.53
C VAL A 33 22.49 -4.61 18.13
N GLY A 34 22.16 -4.65 19.43
CA GLY A 34 21.62 -5.85 20.06
C GLY A 34 20.28 -6.28 19.47
N MET A 35 19.39 -5.34 19.14
CA MET A 35 18.12 -5.64 18.49
C MET A 35 18.31 -6.18 17.07
N LEU A 36 19.21 -5.59 16.28
CA LEU A 36 19.54 -6.10 14.95
C LEU A 36 20.12 -7.52 15.03
N GLN A 37 21.04 -7.77 15.97
CA GLN A 37 21.61 -9.09 16.16
C GLN A 37 20.56 -10.13 16.57
N ARG A 38 19.61 -9.76 17.44
CA ARG A 38 18.47 -10.64 17.76
C ARG A 38 17.72 -11.09 16.52
N GLN A 39 17.39 -10.15 15.61
CA GLN A 39 16.65 -10.50 14.39
C GLN A 39 17.46 -11.43 13.48
N ARG A 40 18.76 -11.18 13.32
CA ARG A 40 19.66 -12.07 12.55
C ARG A 40 19.72 -13.48 13.14
N ASP A 41 19.82 -13.58 14.46
CA ASP A 41 19.86 -14.88 15.14
C ASP A 41 18.52 -15.62 14.98
N LEU A 42 17.39 -14.90 15.01
CA LEU A 42 16.07 -15.46 14.76
C LEU A 42 15.94 -15.99 13.32
N VAL A 43 16.52 -15.32 12.32
CA VAL A 43 16.53 -15.82 10.93
C VAL A 43 17.26 -17.16 10.88
N CYS A 44 18.45 -17.22 11.49
CA CYS A 44 19.23 -18.46 11.54
C CYS A 44 18.48 -19.57 12.30
N TRP A 45 17.88 -19.24 13.44
CA TRP A 45 17.13 -20.19 14.27
C TRP A 45 15.92 -20.78 13.53
N LYS A 46 15.09 -19.95 12.89
CA LYS A 46 13.88 -20.43 12.19
C LYS A 46 14.19 -21.33 11.01
N LEU A 47 15.31 -21.08 10.33
CA LEU A 47 15.61 -21.67 9.02
C LEU A 47 16.65 -22.79 9.05
N ARG A 48 17.42 -22.97 10.13
CA ARG A 48 18.51 -23.96 10.21
C ARG A 48 18.09 -25.40 9.91
N ASP A 49 16.85 -25.75 10.26
CA ASP A 49 16.30 -27.11 10.13
C ASP A 49 15.29 -27.22 8.97
N ALA A 50 15.33 -26.29 8.01
CA ALA A 50 14.40 -26.31 6.88
C ALA A 50 14.67 -27.51 5.95
N PRO A 51 13.65 -28.29 5.58
CA PRO A 51 13.81 -29.50 4.78
C PRO A 51 14.33 -29.15 3.37
N THR A 52 15.26 -29.96 2.85
CA THR A 52 16.07 -29.63 1.66
C THR A 52 15.26 -29.68 0.36
N ASP A 53 14.20 -30.48 0.31
CA ASP A 53 13.24 -30.57 -0.78
C ASP A 53 12.27 -29.37 -0.85
N ALA A 54 12.15 -28.60 0.23
CA ALA A 54 11.37 -27.36 0.30
C ALA A 54 12.09 -26.13 -0.27
N LEU A 55 13.32 -26.28 -0.77
CA LEU A 55 14.18 -25.19 -1.26
C LEU A 55 13.96 -24.83 -2.75
N GLY A 56 13.10 -25.56 -3.47
CA GLY A 56 13.07 -25.53 -4.95
C GLY A 56 11.86 -24.91 -5.64
N ALA A 57 10.77 -24.62 -4.92
CA ALA A 57 9.54 -24.06 -5.52
C ALA A 57 9.20 -22.71 -4.89
N GLY A 58 8.83 -21.72 -5.70
CA GLY A 58 8.22 -20.50 -5.20
C GLY A 58 7.01 -20.86 -4.35
N GLN A 59 7.04 -20.49 -3.07
CA GLN A 59 6.01 -20.84 -2.10
C GLN A 59 4.83 -19.86 -2.15
N THR A 60 5.03 -18.71 -2.82
CA THR A 60 3.98 -17.74 -3.11
C THR A 60 3.83 -17.55 -4.63
N PRO A 61 2.67 -17.03 -5.10
CA PRO A 61 2.49 -16.64 -6.50
C PRO A 61 3.50 -15.60 -6.99
N SER A 62 4.10 -14.81 -6.09
CA SER A 62 5.17 -13.86 -6.40
C SER A 62 6.56 -14.50 -6.51
N GLY A 63 6.68 -15.81 -6.27
CA GLY A 63 7.95 -16.54 -6.33
C GLY A 63 8.79 -16.46 -5.06
N MET A 64 8.27 -15.87 -3.97
CA MET A 64 8.97 -15.81 -2.68
C MET A 64 9.20 -17.23 -2.15
N SER A 65 10.40 -17.45 -1.61
CA SER A 65 10.80 -18.72 -1.00
C SER A 65 11.74 -18.46 0.18
N LEU A 66 11.81 -19.40 1.13
CA LEU A 66 12.74 -19.30 2.26
C LEU A 66 14.21 -19.10 1.83
N PRO A 67 14.74 -19.79 0.81
CA PRO A 67 16.11 -19.56 0.34
C PRO A 67 16.30 -18.17 -0.27
N GLY A 68 15.33 -17.71 -1.08
CA GLY A 68 15.36 -16.38 -1.67
C GLY A 68 15.33 -15.29 -0.59
N LEU A 69 14.58 -15.50 0.49
CA LEU A 69 14.53 -14.58 1.62
C LEU A 69 15.89 -14.45 2.32
N VAL A 70 16.64 -15.54 2.52
CA VAL A 70 17.98 -15.47 3.12
C VAL A 70 18.96 -14.72 2.21
N ARG A 71 18.91 -14.95 0.89
CA ARG A 71 19.74 -14.20 -0.08
C ARG A 71 19.39 -12.72 -0.08
N HIS A 72 18.09 -12.41 -0.12
CA HIS A 72 17.59 -11.05 -0.04
C HIS A 72 18.12 -10.32 1.19
N LEU A 73 17.96 -10.89 2.38
CA LEU A 73 18.47 -10.30 3.62
C LEU A 73 20.00 -10.15 3.62
N THR A 74 20.73 -11.12 3.06
CA THR A 74 22.20 -11.03 2.90
C THR A 74 22.60 -9.85 2.03
N ASN A 75 21.87 -9.63 0.94
CA ASN A 75 22.18 -8.54 0.02
C ASN A 75 21.72 -7.17 0.55
N VAL A 76 20.61 -7.12 1.29
CA VAL A 76 20.15 -5.92 2.00
C VAL A 76 21.20 -5.43 3.00
N GLU A 77 21.76 -6.33 3.82
CA GLU A 77 22.86 -6.04 4.74
C GLU A 77 24.05 -5.42 4.01
N ARG A 78 24.51 -6.12 2.96
CA ARG A 78 25.64 -5.71 2.11
C ARG A 78 25.40 -4.32 1.50
N SER A 79 24.22 -4.12 0.93
CA SER A 79 23.84 -2.86 0.28
C SER A 79 23.83 -1.69 1.27
N TRP A 80 23.17 -1.83 2.41
CA TRP A 80 23.04 -0.69 3.30
C TRP A 80 24.30 -0.36 4.09
N LEU A 81 25.02 -1.37 4.60
CA LEU A 81 26.18 -1.12 5.46
C LEU A 81 27.49 -1.01 4.68
N ARG A 82 27.73 -1.86 3.69
CA ARG A 82 29.00 -1.84 2.96
C ARG A 82 28.97 -0.92 1.75
N ASP A 83 27.92 -0.98 0.92
CA ASP A 83 27.80 -0.09 -0.24
C ASP A 83 27.41 1.34 0.17
N VAL A 84 26.23 1.52 0.77
CA VAL A 84 25.68 2.85 1.06
C VAL A 84 26.45 3.54 2.17
N PHE A 85 26.60 2.89 3.34
CA PHE A 85 27.27 3.50 4.49
C PHE A 85 28.78 3.60 4.32
N ALA A 86 29.49 2.49 4.09
CA ALA A 86 30.95 2.50 3.97
C ALA A 86 31.46 2.93 2.58
N GLY A 87 30.62 2.95 1.55
CA GLY A 87 31.03 3.34 0.21
C GLY A 87 31.87 2.29 -0.53
N GLU A 88 31.88 1.03 -0.07
CA GLU A 88 32.69 -0.05 -0.63
C GLU A 88 32.34 -0.30 -2.10
N GLN A 89 33.35 -0.65 -2.90
CA GLN A 89 33.24 -0.84 -4.35
C GLN A 89 33.54 -2.30 -4.70
N GLY A 90 33.00 -2.78 -5.83
CA GLY A 90 33.25 -4.15 -6.30
C GLY A 90 32.53 -5.23 -5.48
N LEU A 91 31.42 -4.86 -4.84
CA LEU A 91 30.52 -5.81 -4.18
C LEU A 91 29.74 -6.57 -5.26
N GLU A 92 29.61 -7.88 -5.08
CA GLU A 92 28.79 -8.72 -5.92
C GLU A 92 27.39 -8.84 -5.32
N TYR A 93 26.38 -8.81 -6.18
CA TYR A 93 24.98 -9.00 -5.82
C TYR A 93 24.40 -10.14 -6.67
N ASP A 94 23.35 -10.74 -6.14
CA ASP A 94 22.66 -11.85 -6.81
C ASP A 94 21.74 -11.40 -7.93
N TRP A 95 21.51 -10.10 -8.08
CA TRP A 95 20.68 -9.47 -9.11
C TRP A 95 21.50 -8.54 -10.00
N SER A 96 20.93 -8.21 -11.16
CA SER A 96 21.48 -7.22 -12.09
C SER A 96 20.37 -6.31 -12.60
N ASP A 97 20.71 -5.19 -13.24
CA ASP A 97 19.72 -4.32 -13.87
C ASP A 97 18.86 -5.06 -14.92
N ASP A 98 19.45 -6.06 -15.58
CA ASP A 98 18.77 -6.93 -16.55
C ASP A 98 17.94 -8.04 -15.89
N ASP A 99 18.14 -8.29 -14.60
CA ASP A 99 17.51 -9.37 -13.85
C ASP A 99 17.42 -9.05 -12.35
N PRO A 100 16.44 -8.21 -11.95
CA PRO A 100 16.31 -7.74 -10.58
C PRO A 100 15.88 -8.84 -9.60
N ASP A 101 15.24 -9.91 -10.10
CA ASP A 101 14.70 -11.00 -9.28
C ASP A 101 15.59 -12.26 -9.28
N ALA A 102 16.81 -12.18 -9.82
CA ALA A 102 17.72 -13.33 -9.87
C ALA A 102 18.06 -13.91 -8.49
N GLU A 103 17.94 -13.12 -7.41
CA GLU A 103 18.10 -13.61 -6.05
C GLU A 103 17.06 -14.67 -5.65
N TRP A 104 15.88 -14.66 -6.28
CA TRP A 104 14.79 -15.60 -6.04
C TRP A 104 14.92 -16.91 -6.84
N ARG A 105 15.87 -17.00 -7.77
CA ARG A 105 16.17 -18.21 -8.56
C ARG A 105 17.36 -18.98 -7.97
N MET A 106 17.09 -20.18 -7.47
CA MET A 106 18.09 -21.03 -6.80
C MET A 106 18.96 -21.83 -7.77
N PRO A 107 20.30 -21.75 -7.66
CA PRO A 107 21.19 -22.76 -8.24
C PRO A 107 20.92 -24.13 -7.60
N ALA A 108 20.88 -25.19 -8.42
CA ALA A 108 20.46 -26.54 -8.01
C ALA A 108 21.34 -27.24 -6.95
N ALA A 109 22.41 -26.61 -6.47
CA ALA A 109 23.36 -27.17 -5.51
C ALA A 109 23.44 -26.39 -4.18
N THR A 110 22.67 -25.31 -4.01
CA THR A 110 22.73 -24.48 -2.82
C THR A 110 21.91 -25.07 -1.67
N THR A 111 22.50 -25.17 -0.48
CA THR A 111 21.82 -25.67 0.73
C THR A 111 21.44 -24.51 1.65
N MET A 112 20.38 -24.67 2.45
CA MET A 112 20.01 -23.67 3.46
C MET A 112 21.14 -23.39 4.45
N ALA A 113 21.89 -24.43 4.84
CA ALA A 113 23.05 -24.28 5.71
C ALA A 113 24.15 -23.39 5.09
N ALA A 114 24.39 -23.49 3.77
CA ALA A 114 25.32 -22.62 3.08
C ALA A 114 24.82 -21.18 3.03
N LEU A 115 23.53 -20.96 2.74
CA LEU A 115 22.92 -19.62 2.71
C LEU A 115 22.98 -18.94 4.09
N LEU A 116 22.66 -19.65 5.17
CA LEU A 116 22.74 -19.11 6.52
C LEU A 116 24.19 -18.83 6.95
N ALA A 117 25.15 -19.65 6.50
CA ALA A 117 26.57 -19.39 6.73
C ALA A 117 27.03 -18.12 6.00
N ASP A 118 26.60 -17.93 4.76
CA ASP A 118 26.88 -16.72 3.97
C ASP A 118 26.23 -15.48 4.60
N TYR A 119 24.97 -15.58 5.02
CA TYR A 119 24.26 -14.53 5.74
C TYR A 119 25.00 -14.13 7.02
N THR A 120 25.37 -15.11 7.85
CA THR A 120 26.13 -14.88 9.10
C THR A 120 27.47 -14.21 8.83
N ALA A 121 28.20 -14.67 7.81
CA ALA A 121 29.48 -14.08 7.43
C ALA A 121 29.33 -12.65 6.93
N GLU A 122 28.24 -12.33 6.22
CA GLU A 122 27.96 -10.97 5.76
C GLU A 122 27.58 -10.05 6.91
N SER A 123 26.71 -10.49 7.83
CA SER A 123 26.36 -9.74 9.04
C SER A 123 27.61 -9.40 9.88
N GLN A 124 28.57 -10.32 10.02
CA GLN A 124 29.85 -10.05 10.71
C GLN A 124 30.72 -8.99 10.01
N ARG A 125 30.76 -8.98 8.67
CA ARG A 125 31.44 -7.91 7.91
C ARG A 125 30.77 -6.56 8.13
N CYS A 126 29.44 -6.57 8.14
CA CYS A 126 28.63 -5.39 8.40
C CYS A 126 28.81 -4.87 9.83
N ASP A 127 28.95 -5.74 10.82
CA ASP A 127 29.24 -5.35 12.20
C ASP A 127 30.60 -4.65 12.34
N ALA A 128 31.62 -5.11 11.60
CA ALA A 128 32.91 -4.44 11.55
C ALA A 128 32.79 -3.01 11.01
N VAL A 129 31.92 -2.78 10.02
CA VAL A 129 31.62 -1.44 9.51
C VAL A 129 30.93 -0.59 10.57
N VAL A 130 29.87 -1.11 11.22
CA VAL A 130 29.12 -0.41 12.27
C VAL A 130 30.03 -0.03 13.45
N ALA A 131 30.91 -0.94 13.85
CA ALA A 131 31.87 -0.74 14.94
C ALA A 131 32.95 0.30 14.61
N SER A 132 33.27 0.49 13.32
CA SER A 132 34.25 1.47 12.87
C SER A 132 33.75 2.93 12.91
N ALA A 133 32.42 3.13 12.94
CA ALA A 133 31.83 4.46 12.97
C ALA A 133 31.99 5.11 14.34
N ALA A 134 32.35 6.40 14.36
CA ALA A 134 32.54 7.14 15.62
C ALA A 134 31.25 7.20 16.45
N ASP A 135 30.12 7.49 15.81
CA ASP A 135 28.79 7.59 16.44
C ASP A 135 27.69 7.15 15.47
N LEU A 136 26.43 7.16 15.94
CA LEU A 136 25.26 6.78 15.15
C LEU A 136 24.79 7.89 14.20
N ASP A 137 25.27 9.12 14.36
CA ASP A 137 24.89 10.29 13.55
C ASP A 137 25.79 10.46 12.31
N VAL A 138 26.88 9.68 12.21
CA VAL A 138 27.70 9.60 11.00
C VAL A 138 26.82 9.35 9.78
N VAL A 139 26.96 10.22 8.78
CA VAL A 139 26.25 10.14 7.52
C VAL A 139 26.98 9.19 6.57
N SER A 140 26.21 8.36 5.88
CA SER A 140 26.66 7.38 4.90
C SER A 140 27.47 8.02 3.78
N ALA A 141 28.46 7.30 3.27
CA ALA A 141 29.29 7.73 2.15
C ALA A 141 28.47 8.01 0.87
N ARG A 142 27.32 7.34 0.73
CA ARG A 142 26.38 7.51 -0.39
C ARG A 142 24.98 7.78 0.13
N ARG A 143 24.15 8.49 -0.64
CA ARG A 143 22.70 8.72 -0.39
C ARG A 143 22.30 9.52 0.86
N GLY A 144 23.22 9.85 1.78
CA GLY A 144 23.01 10.85 2.83
C GLY A 144 22.16 10.40 4.03
N PHE A 145 22.20 9.13 4.41
CA PHE A 145 21.48 8.58 5.58
C PHE A 145 22.41 8.46 6.80
N SER A 146 21.91 8.70 8.02
CA SER A 146 22.70 8.43 9.22
C SER A 146 22.83 6.93 9.50
N LEU A 147 23.90 6.52 10.18
CA LEU A 147 24.06 5.14 10.64
C LEU A 147 22.86 4.70 11.50
N ARG A 148 22.34 5.59 12.35
CA ARG A 148 21.13 5.35 13.15
C ARG A 148 19.96 4.94 12.26
N TRP A 149 19.69 5.71 11.21
CA TRP A 149 18.58 5.44 10.30
C TRP A 149 18.77 4.09 9.60
N ILE A 150 19.99 3.82 9.12
CA ILE A 150 20.32 2.56 8.44
C ILE A 150 20.12 1.36 9.36
N LEU A 151 20.59 1.41 10.60
CA LEU A 151 20.42 0.31 11.55
C LEU A 151 18.96 0.08 11.93
N LEU A 152 18.17 1.15 12.11
CA LEU A 152 16.73 1.04 12.35
C LEU A 152 15.99 0.42 11.16
N HIS A 153 16.35 0.81 9.94
CA HIS A 153 15.81 0.20 8.73
C HIS A 153 16.15 -1.28 8.63
N LEU A 154 17.40 -1.69 8.92
CA LEU A 154 17.78 -3.11 8.89
C LEU A 154 17.04 -3.95 9.93
N ILE A 155 16.78 -3.40 11.13
CA ILE A 155 15.95 -4.07 12.14
C ILE A 155 14.54 -4.30 11.59
N GLU A 156 13.93 -3.25 11.04
CA GLU A 156 12.57 -3.29 10.50
C GLU A 156 12.44 -4.25 9.30
N GLU A 157 13.38 -4.19 8.36
CA GLU A 157 13.48 -5.06 7.20
C GLU A 157 13.59 -6.54 7.60
N THR A 158 14.52 -6.85 8.51
CA THR A 158 14.76 -8.22 8.97
C THR A 158 13.56 -8.75 9.76
N ALA A 159 12.97 -7.94 10.65
CA ALA A 159 11.78 -8.31 11.42
C ALA A 159 10.57 -8.58 10.52
N ARG A 160 10.37 -7.77 9.47
CA ARG A 160 9.29 -7.97 8.50
C ARG A 160 9.41 -9.32 7.79
N HIS A 161 10.64 -9.70 7.40
CA HIS A 161 10.89 -10.97 6.74
C HIS A 161 10.83 -12.18 7.67
N LEU A 162 11.09 -12.01 8.96
CA LEU A 162 10.84 -13.06 9.94
C LEU A 162 9.37 -13.48 9.99
N GLY A 163 8.44 -12.54 9.88
CA GLY A 163 7.00 -12.86 9.78
C GLY A 163 6.65 -13.66 8.52
N HIS A 164 7.25 -13.34 7.37
CA HIS A 164 7.10 -14.15 6.16
C HIS A 164 7.70 -15.55 6.34
N ALA A 165 8.87 -15.65 6.96
CA ALA A 165 9.52 -16.93 7.24
C ALA A 165 8.64 -17.83 8.13
N ASP A 166 7.92 -17.28 9.11
CA ASP A 166 7.00 -18.05 9.95
C ASP A 166 5.88 -18.70 9.15
N LEU A 167 5.17 -17.93 8.33
CA LEU A 167 4.07 -18.45 7.51
C LEU A 167 4.56 -19.52 6.53
N LEU A 168 5.74 -19.29 5.93
CA LEU A 168 6.33 -20.23 4.99
C LEU A 168 6.81 -21.51 5.68
N ARG A 169 7.42 -21.43 6.88
CA ARG A 169 7.81 -22.61 7.66
C ARG A 169 6.58 -23.39 8.12
N GLU A 170 5.57 -22.71 8.66
CA GLU A 170 4.32 -23.34 9.09
C GLU A 170 3.65 -24.13 7.96
N GLN A 171 3.58 -23.56 6.75
CA GLN A 171 3.00 -24.24 5.59
C GLN A 171 3.80 -25.48 5.16
N LEU A 172 5.10 -25.50 5.39
CA LEU A 172 5.98 -26.58 4.92
C LEU A 172 6.01 -27.77 5.88
N ASP A 173 6.19 -27.52 7.17
CA ASP A 173 6.39 -28.59 8.16
C ASP A 173 5.64 -28.35 9.48
N GLY A 174 4.78 -27.33 9.54
CA GLY A 174 4.02 -26.98 10.73
C GLY A 174 4.87 -26.37 11.84
N PHE A 175 6.14 -26.01 11.57
CA PHE A 175 6.98 -25.31 12.51
C PHE A 175 6.50 -23.86 12.66
N VAL A 176 6.03 -23.52 13.87
CA VAL A 176 5.55 -22.19 14.25
C VAL A 176 6.48 -21.65 15.33
N GLY A 177 6.86 -20.36 15.27
CA GLY A 177 7.79 -19.80 16.24
C GLY A 177 7.47 -18.40 16.71
N GLU A 178 6.92 -18.27 17.91
CA GLU A 178 7.52 -17.35 18.89
C GLU A 178 8.75 -18.05 19.49
N GLU A 179 9.71 -17.25 19.94
CA GLU A 179 11.07 -17.62 20.39
C GLU A 179 11.18 -18.97 21.15
N PRO A 180 12.34 -19.66 21.09
CA PRO A 180 12.53 -20.92 21.80
C PRO A 180 12.15 -20.80 23.29
N THR A 181 11.23 -21.66 23.72
CA THR A 181 10.82 -21.82 25.12
C THR A 181 11.60 -22.95 25.77
N ASP A 182 11.67 -23.00 27.11
CA ASP A 182 12.33 -24.08 27.87
C ASP A 182 11.77 -25.49 27.54
N GLU A 183 10.61 -25.58 26.90
CA GLU A 183 9.96 -26.82 26.47
C GLU A 183 10.44 -27.36 25.10
N SER A 184 11.30 -26.63 24.37
CA SER A 184 11.78 -27.01 23.03
C SER A 184 12.97 -27.99 23.02
N CYS A 185 13.31 -28.60 24.16
CA CYS A 185 14.23 -29.73 24.26
C CYS A 185 13.46 -31.04 23.96
N PRO A 186 13.95 -31.96 23.10
CA PRO A 186 13.17 -33.12 22.70
C PRO A 186 13.02 -34.09 23.87
N VAL A 187 11.89 -34.02 24.56
CA VAL A 187 11.41 -35.11 25.41
C VAL A 187 10.55 -36.00 24.53
N ALA A 188 11.01 -37.24 24.35
CA ALA A 188 10.26 -38.29 23.67
C ALA A 188 8.90 -38.51 24.34
N ASP A 189 7.86 -38.65 23.49
CA ASP A 189 6.50 -39.16 23.73
C ASP A 189 5.70 -38.56 24.91
N ASP A 190 4.53 -37.97 24.62
CA ASP A 190 3.24 -38.69 24.67
C ASP A 190 2.08 -37.67 24.59
N ALA A 191 1.76 -37.17 23.39
CA ALA A 191 0.53 -36.38 23.17
C ALA A 191 0.04 -36.43 21.71
N ALA A 192 0.16 -37.59 21.07
CA ALA A 192 -0.56 -37.88 19.84
C ALA A 192 -2.00 -38.33 20.18
N ALA A 193 -2.84 -37.42 20.67
CA ALA A 193 -4.27 -37.67 20.75
C ALA A 193 -5.07 -36.36 20.67
N GLN A 194 -5.92 -36.28 19.63
CA GLN A 194 -7.04 -35.36 19.46
C GLN A 194 -6.76 -34.06 18.70
N ARG A 195 -6.54 -34.17 17.39
CA ARG A 195 -7.12 -33.22 16.42
C ARG A 195 -7.89 -34.00 15.36
N PRO A 196 -9.09 -33.56 14.94
CA PRO A 196 -9.91 -34.27 13.97
C PRO A 196 -9.27 -34.18 12.58
N ALA A 197 -9.14 -35.32 11.92
CA ALA A 197 -8.66 -35.41 10.55
C ALA A 197 -9.63 -34.72 9.57
N ALA A 198 -9.07 -34.05 8.56
CA ALA A 198 -9.81 -33.55 7.41
C ALA A 198 -10.58 -34.69 6.71
N PRO A 199 -11.80 -34.44 6.19
CA PRO A 199 -12.59 -35.51 5.59
C PRO A 199 -11.99 -35.93 4.24
N SER A 200 -11.57 -37.19 4.16
CA SER A 200 -11.20 -37.87 2.92
C SER A 200 -12.42 -38.08 2.02
N ARG A 201 -12.34 -37.64 0.76
CA ARG A 201 -13.30 -38.02 -0.29
C ARG A 201 -13.28 -39.55 -0.47
N LYS A 202 -14.40 -40.21 -0.18
CA LYS A 202 -14.66 -41.59 -0.61
C LYS A 202 -15.49 -41.57 -1.88
N GLU A 203 -14.95 -42.23 -2.89
CA GLU A 203 -15.69 -42.77 -4.03
C GLU A 203 -16.67 -43.83 -3.53
N GLU A 204 -17.93 -43.76 -3.97
CA GLU A 204 -18.82 -44.92 -3.95
C GLU A 204 -19.61 -44.99 -5.27
N SER A 205 -19.45 -46.14 -5.91
CA SER A 205 -20.07 -46.59 -7.15
C SER A 205 -21.44 -47.24 -6.88
N GLY A 206 -22.44 -46.98 -7.74
CA GLY A 206 -23.55 -47.93 -7.96
C GLY A 206 -24.93 -47.34 -8.33
N ARG A 207 -25.25 -47.41 -9.64
CA ARG A 207 -26.55 -47.52 -10.37
C ARG A 207 -27.82 -47.74 -9.53
N SER A 208 -29.05 -47.32 -9.90
CA SER A 208 -29.75 -46.96 -11.16
C SER A 208 -31.04 -46.18 -10.75
N ASP A 209 -31.69 -45.32 -11.52
CA ASP A 209 -32.48 -45.67 -12.72
C ASP A 209 -33.03 -44.38 -13.40
N SER A 210 -33.42 -44.55 -14.66
CA SER A 210 -33.68 -43.62 -15.75
C SER A 210 -34.68 -42.47 -15.56
N GLY A 211 -34.38 -41.34 -16.20
CA GLY A 211 -35.34 -40.30 -16.59
C GLY A 211 -34.68 -39.24 -17.48
N GLU A 212 -34.71 -39.44 -18.80
CA GLU A 212 -34.23 -38.48 -19.81
C GLU A 212 -34.99 -37.14 -19.76
N ALA A 213 -34.25 -36.03 -19.71
CA ALA A 213 -34.63 -34.76 -20.31
C ALA A 213 -33.36 -33.98 -20.68
N GLY A 214 -33.26 -33.58 -21.96
CA GLY A 214 -32.03 -33.14 -22.61
C GLY A 214 -31.40 -31.87 -22.02
N ALA A 215 -30.07 -31.84 -22.09
CA ALA A 215 -29.25 -30.68 -21.81
C ALA A 215 -29.53 -29.56 -22.84
N ALA A 216 -29.93 -28.39 -22.35
CA ALA A 216 -29.85 -27.13 -23.07
C ALA A 216 -28.50 -26.44 -22.75
N PRO A 217 -27.88 -25.72 -23.70
CA PRO A 217 -26.64 -24.99 -23.44
C PRO A 217 -26.92 -23.83 -22.47
N ILE A 218 -26.00 -23.59 -21.54
CA ILE A 218 -26.01 -22.39 -20.70
C ILE A 218 -25.73 -21.19 -21.62
N ASP A 219 -26.76 -20.40 -21.88
CA ASP A 219 -26.69 -19.11 -22.58
C ASP A 219 -26.13 -18.05 -21.62
N ASP A 220 -24.95 -17.55 -21.93
CA ASP A 220 -24.19 -16.54 -21.19
C ASP A 220 -24.75 -15.12 -21.39
N ARG A 221 -26.08 -14.97 -21.26
CA ARG A 221 -26.78 -13.67 -21.39
C ARG A 221 -27.97 -13.58 -20.44
N THR A 222 -27.67 -13.53 -19.14
CA THR A 222 -28.61 -12.91 -18.20
C THR A 222 -28.29 -11.42 -18.15
N PRO A 223 -29.23 -10.51 -18.47
CA PRO A 223 -28.98 -9.08 -18.39
C PRO A 223 -28.66 -8.72 -16.92
N MET A 224 -27.49 -8.13 -16.67
CA MET A 224 -27.15 -7.62 -15.35
C MET A 224 -28.22 -6.61 -14.96
N ALA A 225 -29.00 -6.94 -13.93
CA ALA A 225 -29.75 -5.94 -13.21
C ALA A 225 -28.73 -4.91 -12.71
N SER A 226 -28.93 -3.63 -13.04
CA SER A 226 -28.14 -2.51 -12.55
C SER A 226 -28.14 -2.50 -11.01
N THR A 227 -27.18 -3.18 -10.40
CA THR A 227 -26.89 -3.07 -8.97
C THR A 227 -26.36 -1.67 -8.72
N ALA A 228 -27.10 -0.86 -7.96
CA ALA A 228 -26.64 0.46 -7.55
C ALA A 228 -25.29 0.33 -6.83
N LEU A 229 -24.33 1.17 -7.18
CA LEU A 229 -23.02 1.19 -6.53
C LEU A 229 -23.13 1.58 -5.04
N PRO A 230 -22.18 1.11 -4.20
CA PRO A 230 -22.15 1.43 -2.77
C PRO A 230 -22.22 2.92 -2.48
N GLY A 231 -22.91 3.27 -1.39
CA GLY A 231 -23.04 4.66 -0.93
C GLY A 231 -24.02 5.50 -1.74
N GLY A 232 -24.48 5.06 -2.91
CA GLY A 232 -25.42 5.79 -3.77
C GLY A 232 -24.74 6.84 -4.63
N THR A 233 -25.40 7.98 -4.83
CA THR A 233 -24.91 9.07 -5.69
C THR A 233 -24.86 10.40 -4.94
N PHE A 234 -24.07 11.34 -5.47
CA PHE A 234 -23.94 12.71 -5.00
C PHE A 234 -23.97 13.67 -6.18
N THR A 235 -24.82 14.69 -6.12
CA THR A 235 -24.93 15.71 -7.18
C THR A 235 -24.09 16.92 -6.84
N LEU A 236 -23.09 17.22 -7.67
CA LEU A 236 -22.27 18.42 -7.52
C LEU A 236 -23.14 19.67 -7.75
N ALA A 237 -22.89 20.73 -6.99
CA ALA A 237 -23.64 21.97 -7.12
C ALA A 237 -23.54 22.54 -8.55
N GLY A 238 -24.66 22.56 -9.28
CA GLY A 238 -24.74 23.00 -10.67
C GLY A 238 -24.04 22.07 -11.68
N GLY A 239 -23.63 20.87 -11.25
CA GLY A 239 -22.84 19.92 -12.04
C GLY A 239 -23.44 18.52 -12.11
N PRO A 240 -22.63 17.51 -12.47
CA PRO A 240 -23.11 16.17 -12.69
C PRO A 240 -23.47 15.43 -11.39
N THR A 241 -24.27 14.37 -11.55
CA THR A 241 -24.52 13.37 -10.51
C THR A 241 -23.47 12.27 -10.60
N LEU A 242 -22.65 12.16 -9.56
CA LEU A 242 -21.58 11.19 -9.47
C LEU A 242 -22.00 10.01 -8.59
N THR A 243 -21.52 8.81 -8.89
CA THR A 243 -21.55 7.70 -7.94
C THR A 243 -20.65 8.05 -6.75
N ARG A 244 -21.01 7.64 -5.54
CA ARG A 244 -20.13 7.85 -4.37
C ARG A 244 -18.91 6.92 -4.35
N MET A 245 -18.94 5.90 -5.18
CA MET A 245 -17.78 5.10 -5.54
C MET A 245 -17.25 5.54 -6.91
N GLY A 246 -16.02 6.05 -6.94
CA GLY A 246 -15.26 6.45 -8.11
C GLY A 246 -14.05 5.56 -8.36
N TYR A 247 -13.22 5.95 -9.33
CA TYR A 247 -11.95 5.29 -9.61
C TYR A 247 -10.78 6.29 -9.63
N GLY A 248 -9.76 6.05 -8.82
CA GLY A 248 -8.53 6.85 -8.82
C GLY A 248 -7.47 6.23 -9.74
N ALA A 249 -7.06 6.94 -10.78
CA ALA A 249 -6.21 6.38 -11.85
C ALA A 249 -4.69 6.48 -11.57
N MET A 250 -4.28 6.97 -10.40
CA MET A 250 -2.86 7.16 -10.05
C MET A 250 -2.03 5.86 -10.15
N GLN A 251 -2.63 4.70 -9.85
CA GLN A 251 -1.97 3.39 -9.90
C GLN A 251 -1.77 2.85 -11.33
N LEU A 252 -2.22 3.59 -12.35
CA LEU A 252 -2.02 3.25 -13.76
C LEU A 252 -0.75 3.87 -14.35
N ALA A 253 -0.02 4.66 -13.58
CA ALA A 253 1.34 5.07 -13.91
C ALA A 253 2.35 4.00 -13.48
N GLY A 254 3.59 4.11 -13.97
CA GLY A 254 4.70 3.25 -13.57
C GLY A 254 5.13 3.46 -12.10
N PRO A 255 6.17 2.73 -11.66
CA PRO A 255 6.71 2.85 -10.31
C PRO A 255 6.92 4.30 -9.87
N HIS A 256 6.61 4.61 -8.60
CA HIS A 256 6.62 5.98 -8.06
C HIS A 256 5.68 6.96 -8.77
N VAL A 257 4.64 6.46 -9.44
CA VAL A 257 3.71 7.25 -10.25
C VAL A 257 4.45 7.93 -11.41
N PHE A 258 5.48 7.28 -11.95
CA PHE A 258 6.35 7.85 -12.99
C PHE A 258 6.48 6.92 -14.19
N GLY A 259 6.31 7.48 -15.39
CA GLY A 259 6.43 6.74 -16.64
C GLY A 259 5.31 5.70 -16.89
N PRO A 260 5.46 4.86 -17.93
CA PRO A 260 4.47 3.87 -18.32
C PRO A 260 4.32 2.73 -17.29
N PRO A 261 3.11 2.16 -17.11
CA PRO A 261 2.92 0.96 -16.31
C PRO A 261 3.56 -0.27 -16.99
N ALA A 262 3.91 -1.27 -16.19
CA ALA A 262 4.43 -2.54 -16.71
C ALA A 262 3.41 -3.28 -17.59
N ASP A 263 2.12 -3.18 -17.26
CA ASP A 263 1.02 -3.78 -18.01
C ASP A 263 0.00 -2.70 -18.43
N ARG A 264 0.20 -2.14 -19.62
CA ARG A 264 -0.70 -1.13 -20.19
C ARG A 264 -2.05 -1.72 -20.60
N GLU A 265 -2.08 -2.97 -21.09
CA GLU A 265 -3.34 -3.64 -21.47
C GLU A 265 -4.21 -3.88 -20.23
N GLY A 266 -3.61 -4.30 -19.12
CA GLY A 266 -4.26 -4.42 -17.82
C GLY A 266 -4.81 -3.07 -17.32
N ALA A 267 -4.04 -1.99 -17.45
CA ALA A 267 -4.51 -0.64 -17.09
C ALA A 267 -5.75 -0.23 -17.90
N VAL A 268 -5.76 -0.48 -19.21
CA VAL A 268 -6.92 -0.27 -20.09
C VAL A 268 -8.11 -1.14 -19.66
N ALA A 269 -7.87 -2.41 -19.34
CA ALA A 269 -8.91 -3.33 -18.92
C ALA A 269 -9.60 -2.90 -17.61
N VAL A 270 -8.83 -2.38 -16.63
CA VAL A 270 -9.39 -1.86 -15.37
C VAL A 270 -10.28 -0.66 -15.58
N LEU A 271 -9.89 0.28 -16.44
CA LEU A 271 -10.71 1.46 -16.76
C LEU A 271 -12.04 1.07 -17.39
N ARG A 272 -12.02 0.12 -18.33
CA ARG A 272 -13.25 -0.42 -18.94
C ARG A 272 -14.12 -1.12 -17.90
N ALA A 273 -13.52 -1.96 -17.05
CA ALA A 273 -14.24 -2.64 -15.98
C ALA A 273 -14.86 -1.65 -14.97
N ALA A 274 -14.20 -0.53 -14.67
CA ALA A 274 -14.75 0.50 -13.78
C ALA A 274 -16.05 1.08 -14.35
N VAL A 275 -16.05 1.43 -15.64
CA VAL A 275 -17.26 1.94 -16.32
C VAL A 275 -18.34 0.86 -16.43
N GLU A 276 -17.97 -0.39 -16.74
CA GLU A 276 -18.91 -1.53 -16.81
C GLU A 276 -19.59 -1.82 -15.46
N LEU A 277 -18.90 -1.58 -14.34
CA LEU A 277 -19.46 -1.64 -12.98
C LEU A 277 -20.40 -0.48 -12.66
N GLY A 278 -20.51 0.50 -13.55
CA GLY A 278 -21.38 1.67 -13.39
C GLY A 278 -20.73 2.86 -12.69
N ILE A 279 -19.39 2.87 -12.51
CA ILE A 279 -18.68 4.03 -11.95
C ILE A 279 -18.79 5.21 -12.93
N THR A 280 -19.24 6.36 -12.44
CA THR A 280 -19.49 7.55 -13.30
C THR A 280 -18.39 8.60 -13.25
N HIS A 281 -17.33 8.40 -12.47
CA HIS A 281 -16.20 9.32 -12.47
C HIS A 281 -14.84 8.67 -12.28
N ILE A 282 -13.86 9.21 -13.00
CA ILE A 282 -12.44 8.84 -12.91
C ILE A 282 -11.65 10.06 -12.45
N ASP A 283 -10.93 9.91 -11.36
CA ASP A 283 -10.00 10.90 -10.83
C ASP A 283 -8.59 10.65 -11.40
N THR A 284 -8.00 11.70 -11.97
CA THR A 284 -6.70 11.65 -12.66
C THR A 284 -5.90 12.95 -12.47
N SER A 285 -4.72 13.02 -13.07
CA SER A 285 -3.94 14.23 -13.26
C SER A 285 -2.84 14.01 -14.32
N ASP A 286 -2.45 15.06 -15.04
CA ASP A 286 -1.28 15.03 -15.93
C ASP A 286 0.04 14.78 -15.18
N PHE A 287 0.16 15.10 -13.89
CA PHE A 287 1.38 14.75 -13.14
C PHE A 287 1.39 13.28 -12.67
N TYR A 288 0.37 12.48 -13.01
CA TYR A 288 0.46 11.03 -13.01
C TYR A 288 1.12 10.55 -14.32
N GLY A 289 2.44 10.68 -14.38
CA GLY A 289 3.19 10.33 -15.59
C GLY A 289 4.61 10.88 -15.65
N PRO A 290 4.93 11.89 -16.47
CA PRO A 290 4.02 12.91 -17.00
C PRO A 290 3.02 12.36 -18.04
N TYR A 291 1.76 12.77 -17.91
CA TYR A 291 0.55 12.54 -18.73
C TYR A 291 0.18 11.09 -19.11
N VAL A 292 1.01 10.11 -18.78
CA VAL A 292 0.80 8.68 -19.07
C VAL A 292 -0.59 8.20 -18.69
N THR A 293 -1.06 8.50 -17.47
CA THR A 293 -2.37 8.04 -17.01
C THR A 293 -3.50 8.65 -17.86
N ASN A 294 -3.39 9.92 -18.27
CA ASN A 294 -4.38 10.57 -19.11
C ASN A 294 -4.44 9.96 -20.51
N GLU A 295 -3.29 9.62 -21.11
CA GLU A 295 -3.25 8.91 -22.39
C GLU A 295 -3.93 7.54 -22.30
N ILE A 296 -3.71 6.79 -21.22
CA ILE A 296 -4.34 5.48 -21.01
C ILE A 296 -5.85 5.62 -20.82
N ILE A 297 -6.30 6.64 -20.09
CA ILE A 297 -7.74 6.94 -19.94
C ILE A 297 -8.38 7.24 -21.30
N LYS A 298 -7.74 8.08 -22.11
CA LYS A 298 -8.20 8.40 -23.46
C LYS A 298 -8.22 7.16 -24.35
N GLU A 299 -7.15 6.37 -24.36
CA GLU A 299 -7.07 5.11 -25.13
C GLU A 299 -8.19 4.14 -24.76
N ALA A 300 -8.45 3.98 -23.45
CA ALA A 300 -9.40 3.01 -22.95
C ALA A 300 -10.85 3.38 -23.23
N LEU A 301 -11.17 4.68 -23.12
CA LEU A 301 -12.55 5.14 -22.96
C LEU A 301 -12.99 6.19 -23.99
N HIS A 302 -12.11 6.78 -24.80
CA HIS A 302 -12.51 7.76 -25.81
C HIS A 302 -13.08 7.08 -27.08
N PRO A 303 -14.21 7.55 -27.66
CA PRO A 303 -15.06 8.64 -27.16
C PRO A 303 -15.78 8.26 -25.86
N TYR A 304 -15.74 9.16 -24.87
CA TYR A 304 -16.20 8.89 -23.52
C TYR A 304 -17.69 8.51 -23.47
N PRO A 305 -18.05 7.45 -22.74
CA PRO A 305 -19.45 7.08 -22.53
C PRO A 305 -20.26 8.23 -21.93
N ALA A 306 -21.52 8.36 -22.34
CA ALA A 306 -22.42 9.36 -21.79
C ALA A 306 -22.60 9.13 -20.28
N GLY A 307 -22.36 10.18 -19.49
CA GLY A 307 -22.46 10.13 -18.03
C GLY A 307 -21.16 9.71 -17.30
N LEU A 308 -20.07 9.46 -18.03
CA LEU A 308 -18.73 9.39 -17.44
C LEU A 308 -18.13 10.80 -17.34
N HIS A 309 -17.62 11.14 -16.16
CA HIS A 309 -17.04 12.45 -15.86
C HIS A 309 -15.58 12.31 -15.41
N LEU A 310 -14.69 13.13 -15.96
CA LEU A 310 -13.27 13.13 -15.58
C LEU A 310 -12.97 14.26 -14.60
N VAL A 311 -12.37 13.92 -13.46
CA VAL A 311 -11.91 14.86 -12.43
C VAL A 311 -10.39 14.92 -12.53
N THR A 312 -9.84 16.05 -12.97
CA THR A 312 -8.37 16.23 -13.10
C THR A 312 -7.83 17.26 -12.11
N LYS A 313 -6.50 17.46 -12.13
CA LYS A 313 -5.78 18.34 -11.21
C LYS A 313 -4.69 19.13 -11.92
N VAL A 314 -4.52 20.36 -11.47
CA VAL A 314 -3.44 21.27 -11.87
C VAL A 314 -2.76 21.85 -10.63
N GLY A 315 -1.66 22.58 -10.81
CA GLY A 315 -0.88 23.17 -9.70
C GLY A 315 0.43 22.45 -9.38
N SER A 316 0.73 21.37 -10.10
CA SER A 316 2.01 20.66 -10.05
C SER A 316 2.38 20.14 -11.43
N LEU A 317 3.65 19.79 -11.62
CA LEU A 317 4.16 19.12 -12.81
C LEU A 317 4.85 17.82 -12.42
N ARG A 318 5.28 17.05 -13.42
CA ARG A 318 6.24 15.95 -13.23
C ARG A 318 7.51 16.27 -14.00
N ASP A 319 8.63 16.44 -13.29
CA ASP A 319 9.92 16.74 -13.93
C ASP A 319 10.65 15.46 -14.40
N ALA A 320 11.80 15.63 -15.07
CA ALA A 320 12.55 14.53 -15.66
C ALA A 320 13.16 13.58 -14.59
N GLU A 321 13.37 14.09 -13.39
CA GLU A 321 13.85 13.36 -12.22
C GLU A 321 12.71 12.67 -11.45
N GLY A 322 11.46 12.87 -11.86
CA GLY A 322 10.28 12.28 -11.24
C GLY A 322 9.81 13.01 -9.98
N ASN A 323 10.21 14.26 -9.74
CA ASN A 323 9.66 15.10 -8.68
C ASN A 323 8.35 15.78 -9.09
N TRP A 324 7.69 16.40 -8.10
CA TRP A 324 6.42 17.10 -8.23
C TRP A 324 6.59 18.61 -7.93
N PRO A 325 7.32 19.37 -8.76
CA PRO A 325 7.46 20.80 -8.52
C PRO A 325 6.10 21.50 -8.60
N LYS A 326 5.93 22.54 -7.79
CA LYS A 326 4.76 23.41 -7.85
C LYS A 326 4.75 24.17 -9.17
N ALA A 327 3.57 24.31 -9.77
CA ALA A 327 3.36 25.05 -11.00
C ALA A 327 2.06 25.84 -10.89
N LEU A 328 2.16 27.01 -10.25
CA LEU A 328 1.03 27.81 -9.77
C LEU A 328 0.95 29.18 -10.43
N SER A 329 1.90 29.53 -11.31
CA SER A 329 1.79 30.77 -12.06
C SER A 329 0.64 30.71 -13.07
N ARG A 330 0.16 31.87 -13.49
CA ARG A 330 -0.91 31.99 -14.51
C ARG A 330 -0.62 31.20 -15.77
N ASP A 331 0.59 31.32 -16.32
CA ASP A 331 0.97 30.68 -17.57
C ASP A 331 1.09 29.16 -17.41
N GLU A 332 1.61 28.70 -16.28
CA GLU A 332 1.68 27.27 -15.96
C GLU A 332 0.31 26.64 -15.78
N LEU A 333 -0.62 27.31 -15.09
CA LEU A 333 -1.98 26.81 -14.88
C LEU A 333 -2.78 26.78 -16.19
N ARG A 334 -2.65 27.82 -17.03
CA ARG A 334 -3.24 27.82 -18.36
C ARG A 334 -2.72 26.65 -19.18
N LYS A 335 -1.39 26.50 -19.24
CA LYS A 335 -0.75 25.41 -19.97
C LYS A 335 -1.20 24.05 -19.44
N ALA A 336 -1.28 23.87 -18.12
CA ALA A 336 -1.72 22.60 -17.54
C ALA A 336 -3.18 22.26 -17.92
N VAL A 337 -4.06 23.26 -18.04
CA VAL A 337 -5.43 23.05 -18.53
C VAL A 337 -5.44 22.69 -20.01
N ASP A 338 -4.68 23.40 -20.84
CA ASP A 338 -4.56 23.13 -22.28
C ASP A 338 -3.97 21.71 -22.52
N ASP A 339 -2.94 21.33 -21.77
CA ASP A 339 -2.31 20.00 -21.84
C ASP A 339 -3.31 18.89 -21.42
N ASN A 340 -4.06 19.09 -20.33
CA ASN A 340 -5.08 18.12 -19.92
C ASN A 340 -6.19 17.97 -20.97
N LEU A 341 -6.63 19.07 -21.60
CA LEU A 341 -7.61 19.03 -22.69
C LEU A 341 -7.09 18.21 -23.87
N GLU A 342 -5.83 18.39 -24.27
CA GLU A 342 -5.20 17.64 -25.35
C GLU A 342 -5.03 16.14 -25.01
N HIS A 343 -4.40 15.85 -23.87
CA HIS A 343 -4.08 14.49 -23.43
C HIS A 343 -5.32 13.65 -23.14
N LEU A 344 -6.40 14.26 -22.66
CA LEU A 344 -7.70 13.60 -22.49
C LEU A 344 -8.59 13.68 -23.74
N GLY A 345 -8.28 14.54 -24.71
CA GLY A 345 -9.10 14.71 -25.91
C GLY A 345 -10.48 15.29 -25.59
N LEU A 346 -10.51 16.37 -24.80
CA LEU A 346 -11.72 17.06 -24.36
C LEU A 346 -11.74 18.50 -24.86
N ASP A 347 -12.94 19.04 -25.11
CA ASP A 347 -13.13 20.47 -25.39
C ASP A 347 -13.28 21.30 -24.11
N ALA A 348 -13.69 20.67 -23.00
CA ALA A 348 -13.81 21.28 -21.67
C ALA A 348 -13.61 20.22 -20.59
N LEU A 349 -12.88 20.56 -19.52
CA LEU A 349 -12.67 19.71 -18.35
C LEU A 349 -13.88 19.77 -17.42
N GLU A 350 -14.38 18.62 -16.93
CA GLU A 350 -15.57 18.59 -16.07
C GLU A 350 -15.29 19.19 -14.69
N VAL A 351 -14.31 18.63 -13.96
CA VAL A 351 -13.89 19.15 -12.65
C VAL A 351 -12.38 19.28 -12.63
N VAL A 352 -11.87 20.45 -12.21
CA VAL A 352 -10.44 20.69 -12.01
C VAL A 352 -10.18 21.05 -10.55
N ASN A 353 -9.41 20.21 -9.85
CA ASN A 353 -8.92 20.52 -8.52
C ASN A 353 -7.59 21.28 -8.59
N LEU A 354 -7.50 22.45 -7.94
CA LEU A 354 -6.23 23.14 -7.73
C LEU A 354 -5.46 22.48 -6.58
N ARG A 355 -4.27 21.94 -6.88
CA ARG A 355 -3.31 21.48 -5.86
C ARG A 355 -2.36 22.62 -5.50
N VAL A 356 -2.46 23.14 -4.28
CA VAL A 356 -1.69 24.33 -3.83
C VAL A 356 -0.31 24.00 -3.23
N GLY A 357 -0.11 22.74 -2.84
CA GLY A 357 1.13 22.24 -2.25
C GLY A 357 0.88 21.30 -1.08
N GLY A 358 1.96 20.86 -0.44
CA GLY A 358 1.91 19.79 0.55
C GLY A 358 1.79 18.42 -0.11
N PHE A 359 2.10 17.36 0.63
CA PHE A 359 1.85 15.99 0.18
C PHE A 359 0.70 15.35 0.95
N ASP A 360 0.74 15.49 2.27
CA ASP A 360 -0.14 14.90 3.28
C ASP A 360 -0.85 15.96 4.15
N ALA A 361 -0.40 17.22 4.12
CA ALA A 361 -1.00 18.33 4.84
C ALA A 361 -0.97 19.64 4.03
N PRO A 362 -1.90 20.58 4.24
CA PRO A 362 -1.91 21.87 3.57
C PRO A 362 -0.62 22.66 3.78
N ALA A 363 -0.09 23.23 2.70
CA ALA A 363 1.01 24.18 2.79
C ALA A 363 0.48 25.59 3.12
N PRO A 364 1.10 26.32 4.07
CA PRO A 364 0.71 27.70 4.35
C PRO A 364 0.86 28.60 3.11
N GLY A 365 -0.09 29.51 2.93
CA GLY A 365 -0.09 30.47 1.82
C GLY A 365 -1.49 30.74 1.28
N SER A 366 -1.64 31.86 0.59
CA SER A 366 -2.87 32.20 -0.13
C SER A 366 -2.93 31.42 -1.45
N LEU A 367 -4.12 30.95 -1.80
CA LEU A 367 -4.43 30.36 -3.10
C LEU A 367 -5.18 31.34 -4.02
N ALA A 368 -5.40 32.58 -3.60
CA ALA A 368 -6.29 33.50 -4.29
C ALA A 368 -5.87 33.77 -5.74
N GLU A 369 -4.59 34.04 -5.97
CA GLU A 369 -4.03 34.26 -7.30
C GLU A 369 -4.17 33.03 -8.22
N PRO A 370 -3.66 31.83 -7.87
CA PRO A 370 -3.81 30.65 -8.73
C PRO A 370 -5.28 30.22 -8.91
N PHE A 371 -6.14 30.39 -7.89
CA PHE A 371 -7.55 30.01 -8.00
C PHE A 371 -8.36 31.01 -8.85
N THR A 372 -8.00 32.29 -8.84
CA THR A 372 -8.57 33.30 -9.75
C THR A 372 -8.26 32.96 -11.20
N VAL A 373 -7.06 32.46 -11.50
CA VAL A 373 -6.74 31.97 -12.85
C VAL A 373 -7.70 30.84 -13.26
N LEU A 374 -7.95 29.84 -12.41
CA LEU A 374 -8.91 28.78 -12.75
C LEU A 374 -10.35 29.30 -12.90
N ALA A 375 -10.75 30.29 -12.11
CA ALA A 375 -12.05 30.94 -12.26
C ALA A 375 -12.20 31.67 -13.61
N GLU A 376 -11.14 32.30 -14.11
CA GLU A 376 -11.13 32.88 -15.46
C GLU A 376 -11.22 31.79 -16.54
N LEU A 377 -10.50 30.69 -16.40
CA LEU A 377 -10.58 29.54 -17.33
C LEU A 377 -11.97 28.88 -17.32
N GLN A 378 -12.65 28.88 -16.18
CA GLN A 378 -14.05 28.48 -16.07
C GLN A 378 -14.97 29.45 -16.85
N GLN A 379 -14.75 30.76 -16.75
CA GLN A 379 -15.51 31.76 -17.50
C GLN A 379 -15.28 31.66 -19.02
N GLU A 380 -14.08 31.27 -19.44
CA GLU A 380 -13.76 30.97 -20.84
C GLU A 380 -14.40 29.67 -21.35
N GLY A 381 -14.95 28.84 -20.45
CA GLY A 381 -15.62 27.57 -20.79
C GLY A 381 -14.68 26.37 -20.92
N LEU A 382 -13.39 26.52 -20.59
CA LEU A 382 -12.41 25.43 -20.61
C LEU A 382 -12.54 24.50 -19.40
N ILE A 383 -13.08 25.00 -18.30
CA ILE A 383 -13.38 24.25 -17.08
C ILE A 383 -14.87 24.40 -16.76
N ARG A 384 -15.57 23.32 -16.42
CA ARG A 384 -16.98 23.40 -16.00
C ARG A 384 -17.10 23.67 -14.50
N HIS A 385 -16.36 22.94 -13.68
CA HIS A 385 -16.43 23.03 -12.23
C HIS A 385 -15.05 23.08 -11.56
N LEU A 386 -14.99 23.78 -10.42
CA LEU A 386 -13.75 24.03 -9.69
C LEU A 386 -13.73 23.30 -8.37
N GLY A 387 -12.56 22.78 -8.02
CA GLY A 387 -12.27 22.19 -6.75
C GLY A 387 -10.89 22.56 -6.24
N VAL A 388 -10.58 22.08 -5.04
CA VAL A 388 -9.30 22.33 -4.37
C VAL A 388 -8.77 21.05 -3.75
N SER A 389 -7.44 20.92 -3.67
CA SER A 389 -6.78 19.76 -3.07
C SER A 389 -5.66 20.15 -2.14
N THR A 390 -5.59 19.45 -1.00
CA THR A 390 -4.61 19.64 0.07
C THR A 390 -4.69 21.05 0.66
N VAL A 391 -5.88 21.42 1.13
CA VAL A 391 -6.21 22.75 1.68
C VAL A 391 -6.81 22.68 3.08
N ASP A 392 -6.68 23.74 3.85
CA ASP A 392 -7.42 23.91 5.11
C ASP A 392 -8.76 24.68 4.92
N ALA A 393 -9.50 24.85 6.01
CA ALA A 393 -10.78 25.57 6.00
C ALA A 393 -10.66 27.06 5.64
N ALA A 394 -9.53 27.71 5.96
CA ALA A 394 -9.31 29.12 5.65
C ALA A 394 -9.03 29.31 4.15
N GLN A 395 -8.22 28.42 3.58
CA GLN A 395 -7.94 28.35 2.14
C GLN A 395 -9.21 28.01 1.34
N LEU A 396 -10.04 27.08 1.82
CA LEU A 396 -11.35 26.82 1.22
C LEU A 396 -12.23 28.09 1.20
N ALA A 397 -12.33 28.80 2.33
CA ALA A 397 -13.12 30.03 2.40
C ALA A 397 -12.59 31.12 1.44
N GLU A 398 -11.26 31.22 1.28
CA GLU A 398 -10.64 32.09 0.29
C GLU A 398 -11.03 31.70 -1.15
N ALA A 399 -10.97 30.40 -1.50
CA ALA A 399 -11.40 29.90 -2.81
C ALA A 399 -12.87 30.23 -3.09
N GLN A 400 -13.75 30.00 -2.11
CA GLN A 400 -15.19 30.26 -2.22
C GLN A 400 -15.53 31.75 -2.39
N SER A 401 -14.65 32.65 -1.92
CA SER A 401 -14.81 34.09 -2.14
C SER A 401 -14.56 34.52 -3.60
N ILE A 402 -13.91 33.66 -4.38
CA ILE A 402 -13.51 33.91 -5.77
C ILE A 402 -14.49 33.23 -6.74
N ALA A 403 -14.78 31.95 -6.53
CA ALA A 403 -15.67 31.17 -7.39
C ALA A 403 -16.33 29.98 -6.65
N PRO A 404 -17.45 29.42 -7.15
CA PRO A 404 -18.07 28.24 -6.56
C PRO A 404 -17.13 27.02 -6.57
N VAL A 405 -16.97 26.40 -5.40
CA VAL A 405 -16.18 25.18 -5.20
C VAL A 405 -17.14 24.00 -5.07
N VAL A 406 -16.94 22.92 -5.84
CA VAL A 406 -17.79 21.72 -5.81
C VAL A 406 -17.12 20.50 -5.18
N THR A 407 -15.79 20.48 -5.10
CA THR A 407 -15.01 19.36 -4.56
C THR A 407 -13.84 19.84 -3.70
N VAL A 408 -13.59 19.13 -2.59
CA VAL A 408 -12.37 19.22 -1.79
C VAL A 408 -11.73 17.84 -1.75
N GLN A 409 -10.45 17.72 -2.13
CA GLN A 409 -9.72 16.45 -2.11
C GLN A 409 -8.49 16.51 -1.19
N ASN A 410 -8.58 15.88 -0.02
CA ASN A 410 -7.60 15.97 1.07
C ASN A 410 -7.21 14.58 1.62
N PHE A 411 -6.15 14.54 2.43
CA PHE A 411 -5.74 13.33 3.13
C PHE A 411 -6.68 13.07 4.31
N TYR A 412 -7.42 11.97 4.27
CA TYR A 412 -8.32 11.59 5.36
C TYR A 412 -8.58 10.09 5.36
N ASN A 413 -8.52 9.50 6.54
CA ASN A 413 -8.87 8.10 6.75
C ASN A 413 -9.25 7.89 8.22
N ILE A 414 -9.43 6.62 8.59
CA ILE A 414 -9.87 6.23 9.93
C ILE A 414 -8.93 6.70 11.06
N ALA A 415 -7.64 6.89 10.79
CA ALA A 415 -6.65 7.38 11.76
C ALA A 415 -6.34 8.88 11.58
N ASN A 416 -6.30 9.38 10.35
CA ASN A 416 -6.09 10.80 10.07
C ASN A 416 -7.43 11.55 9.97
N ARG A 417 -7.91 12.07 11.10
CA ARG A 417 -9.25 12.67 11.24
C ARG A 417 -9.29 14.20 11.45
N ALA A 418 -8.20 14.90 11.10
CA ALA A 418 -8.11 16.36 11.24
C ALA A 418 -9.24 17.12 10.51
N ASP A 419 -9.74 16.56 9.41
CA ASP A 419 -10.78 17.17 8.58
C ASP A 419 -12.21 16.86 9.03
N ASP A 420 -12.45 16.25 10.20
CA ASP A 420 -13.80 15.89 10.66
C ASP A 420 -14.79 17.07 10.61
N ALA A 421 -14.41 18.22 11.16
CA ALA A 421 -15.24 19.42 11.16
C ALA A 421 -15.39 20.05 9.75
N LEU A 422 -14.35 19.91 8.90
CA LEU A 422 -14.40 20.38 7.52
C LEU A 422 -15.38 19.54 6.70
N ILE A 423 -15.34 18.22 6.83
CA ILE A 423 -16.25 17.28 6.15
C ILE A 423 -17.70 17.60 6.49
N ASP A 424 -18.00 17.79 7.77
CA ASP A 424 -19.37 18.09 8.23
C ASP A 424 -19.86 19.44 7.68
N SER A 425 -18.97 20.45 7.67
CA SER A 425 -19.25 21.76 7.07
C SER A 425 -19.51 21.67 5.57
N LEU A 426 -18.72 20.88 4.84
CA LEU A 426 -18.88 20.65 3.40
C LEU A 426 -20.17 19.90 3.08
N ALA A 427 -20.55 18.94 3.92
CA ALA A 427 -21.80 18.19 3.76
C ALA A 427 -23.02 19.14 3.85
N ALA A 428 -23.01 20.07 4.80
CA ALA A 428 -24.04 21.10 4.92
C ALA A 428 -24.09 22.06 3.71
N GLN A 429 -22.97 22.25 3.02
CA GLN A 429 -22.84 23.11 1.85
C GLN A 429 -23.15 22.40 0.52
N GLY A 430 -23.29 21.07 0.53
CA GLY A 430 -23.44 20.29 -0.70
C GLY A 430 -22.15 20.21 -1.53
N ILE A 431 -20.99 20.26 -0.87
CA ILE A 431 -19.67 20.13 -1.50
C ILE A 431 -19.13 18.73 -1.25
N ALA A 432 -18.68 18.06 -2.32
CA ALA A 432 -18.10 16.73 -2.22
C ALA A 432 -16.74 16.76 -1.53
N TYR A 433 -16.50 15.80 -0.64
CA TYR A 433 -15.21 15.54 -0.03
C TYR A 433 -14.64 14.23 -0.58
N VAL A 434 -13.44 14.27 -1.13
CA VAL A 434 -12.79 13.14 -1.78
C VAL A 434 -11.53 12.77 -0.98
N PRO A 435 -11.57 11.74 -0.12
CA PRO A 435 -10.40 11.32 0.63
C PRO A 435 -9.40 10.58 -0.29
N TYR A 436 -8.12 10.97 -0.24
CA TYR A 436 -7.04 10.12 -0.75
C TYR A 436 -6.34 9.39 0.40
N PHE A 437 -5.64 8.30 0.07
CA PHE A 437 -4.98 7.41 1.04
C PHE A 437 -5.91 6.84 2.13
N PRO A 438 -6.99 6.13 1.72
CA PRO A 438 -8.03 5.63 2.62
C PRO A 438 -7.54 4.61 3.66
N LEU A 439 -6.37 4.02 3.48
CA LEU A 439 -5.70 3.12 4.41
C LEU A 439 -4.25 3.53 4.71
N GLY A 440 -3.94 4.82 4.64
CA GLY A 440 -2.56 5.29 4.67
C GLY A 440 -1.97 5.41 3.26
N GLY A 441 -0.94 6.24 3.14
CA GLY A 441 -0.33 6.60 1.86
C GLY A 441 0.60 5.52 1.34
N PHE A 442 1.88 5.87 1.17
CA PHE A 442 2.90 4.88 0.80
C PHE A 442 3.19 3.85 1.91
N THR A 443 2.64 4.06 3.11
CA THR A 443 2.70 3.12 4.24
C THR A 443 1.26 2.75 4.65
N PRO A 444 0.90 1.46 4.65
CA PRO A 444 -0.40 1.01 5.13
C PRO A 444 -0.60 1.33 6.61
N LEU A 445 -1.81 1.71 6.97
CA LEU A 445 -2.23 1.93 8.35
C LEU A 445 -2.22 0.60 9.11
N GLN A 446 -1.43 0.53 10.18
CA GLN A 446 -1.44 -0.58 11.12
C GLN A 446 -2.37 -0.22 12.29
N SER A 447 -3.47 -0.96 12.44
CA SER A 447 -4.41 -0.79 13.55
C SER A 447 -5.02 -2.14 13.92
N ASP A 448 -4.72 -2.62 15.13
CA ASP A 448 -5.28 -3.87 15.67
C ASP A 448 -6.80 -3.82 15.74
N THR A 449 -7.36 -2.66 16.08
CA THR A 449 -8.82 -2.45 16.11
C THR A 449 -9.44 -2.64 14.73
N LEU A 450 -8.84 -2.07 13.69
CA LEU A 450 -9.32 -2.23 12.31
C LEU A 450 -9.21 -3.70 11.87
N SER A 451 -8.07 -4.35 12.14
CA SER A 451 -7.86 -5.77 11.84
C SER A 451 -8.90 -6.65 12.53
N HIS A 452 -9.15 -6.41 13.82
CA HIS A 452 -10.12 -7.18 14.59
C HIS A 452 -11.55 -7.02 14.08
N VAL A 453 -11.96 -5.80 13.69
CA VAL A 453 -13.28 -5.58 13.08
C VAL A 453 -13.37 -6.29 11.72
N ALA A 454 -12.30 -6.26 10.92
CA ALA A 454 -12.25 -6.96 9.64
C ALA A 454 -12.38 -8.48 9.81
N GLU A 455 -11.69 -9.06 10.80
CA GLU A 455 -11.80 -10.49 11.16
C GLU A 455 -13.23 -10.86 11.59
N GLN A 456 -13.86 -10.04 12.46
CA GLN A 456 -15.24 -10.24 12.90
C GLN A 456 -16.23 -10.25 11.74
N LEU A 457 -15.98 -9.43 10.72
CA LEU A 457 -16.79 -9.33 9.51
C LEU A 457 -16.35 -10.30 8.40
N SER A 458 -15.33 -11.13 8.65
CA SER A 458 -14.74 -12.06 7.65
C SER A 458 -14.38 -11.35 6.33
N THR A 459 -13.76 -10.17 6.45
CA THR A 459 -13.41 -9.30 5.32
C THR A 459 -12.01 -8.70 5.50
N THR A 460 -11.59 -7.80 4.61
CA THR A 460 -10.27 -7.16 4.66
C THR A 460 -10.32 -5.81 5.39
N PRO A 461 -9.21 -5.36 6.01
CA PRO A 461 -9.10 -4.00 6.54
C PRO A 461 -9.46 -2.90 5.53
N MET A 462 -9.12 -3.11 4.24
CA MET A 462 -9.45 -2.16 3.16
C MET A 462 -10.96 -2.07 2.97
N ALA A 463 -11.65 -3.21 2.92
CA ALA A 463 -13.10 -3.23 2.80
C ALA A 463 -13.78 -2.49 3.96
N VAL A 464 -13.35 -2.73 5.20
CA VAL A 464 -13.87 -2.02 6.39
C VAL A 464 -13.61 -0.52 6.31
N ALA A 465 -12.41 -0.09 5.90
CA ALA A 465 -12.08 1.33 5.80
C ALA A 465 -12.87 2.06 4.72
N LEU A 466 -13.05 1.45 3.54
CA LEU A 466 -13.88 2.02 2.48
C LEU A 466 -15.35 2.13 2.91
N ALA A 467 -15.90 1.08 3.53
CA ALA A 467 -17.25 1.10 4.08
C ALA A 467 -17.43 2.16 5.16
N TRP A 468 -16.45 2.31 6.06
CA TRP A 468 -16.46 3.34 7.09
C TRP A 468 -16.45 4.75 6.49
N LEU A 469 -15.62 5.01 5.48
CA LEU A 469 -15.59 6.32 4.81
C LEU A 469 -16.94 6.67 4.16
N LEU A 470 -17.63 5.72 3.52
CA LEU A 470 -18.96 5.97 2.96
C LEU A 470 -20.03 6.20 4.05
N GLN A 471 -19.88 5.60 5.22
CA GLN A 471 -20.80 5.79 6.35
C GLN A 471 -20.46 7.02 7.20
N ARG A 472 -19.23 7.54 7.12
CA ARG A 472 -18.77 8.71 7.87
C ARG A 472 -19.53 9.98 7.49
N SER A 473 -19.83 10.20 6.21
CA SER A 473 -20.57 11.39 5.77
C SER A 473 -21.18 11.20 4.38
N PRO A 474 -22.39 11.71 4.10
CA PRO A 474 -23.05 11.57 2.79
C PRO A 474 -22.33 12.29 1.64
N ASN A 475 -21.46 13.25 1.92
CA ASN A 475 -20.69 13.97 0.91
C ASN A 475 -19.32 13.35 0.61
N ILE A 476 -18.98 12.19 1.20
CA ILE A 476 -17.75 11.48 0.87
C ILE A 476 -17.91 10.69 -0.43
N LEU A 477 -17.01 10.94 -1.38
CA LEU A 477 -16.87 10.21 -2.65
C LEU A 477 -15.51 9.52 -2.68
N LEU A 478 -15.49 8.19 -2.77
CA LEU A 478 -14.26 7.40 -2.74
C LEU A 478 -13.63 7.29 -4.12
N ILE A 479 -12.30 7.22 -4.19
CA ILE A 479 -11.54 6.99 -5.43
C ILE A 479 -10.39 5.98 -5.25
N PRO A 480 -10.63 4.79 -4.67
CA PRO A 480 -9.56 3.82 -4.46
C PRO A 480 -9.00 3.37 -5.83
N GLY A 481 -7.68 3.52 -5.99
CA GLY A 481 -6.98 3.13 -7.21
C GLY A 481 -6.44 1.71 -7.13
N THR A 482 -6.37 1.04 -8.28
CA THR A 482 -5.75 -0.29 -8.44
C THR A 482 -5.43 -0.53 -9.91
N SER A 483 -4.44 -1.38 -10.18
CA SER A 483 -4.09 -1.87 -11.52
C SER A 483 -4.71 -3.24 -11.85
N SER A 484 -5.53 -3.81 -10.96
CA SER A 484 -6.17 -5.13 -11.13
C SER A 484 -7.69 -5.05 -11.16
N VAL A 485 -8.31 -5.71 -12.14
CA VAL A 485 -9.78 -5.82 -12.25
C VAL A 485 -10.37 -6.55 -11.05
N ALA A 486 -9.66 -7.56 -10.52
CA ALA A 486 -10.10 -8.29 -9.34
C ALA A 486 -10.16 -7.37 -8.11
N HIS A 487 -9.07 -6.64 -7.83
CA HIS A 487 -9.03 -5.67 -6.73
C HIS A 487 -10.05 -4.54 -6.90
N LEU A 488 -10.35 -4.11 -8.13
CA LEU A 488 -11.41 -3.13 -8.38
C LEU A 488 -12.76 -3.66 -7.90
N ARG A 489 -13.09 -4.90 -8.24
CA ARG A 489 -14.33 -5.56 -7.80
C ARG A 489 -14.36 -5.75 -6.28
N GLU A 490 -13.23 -6.12 -5.69
CA GLU A 490 -13.08 -6.24 -4.24
C GLU A 490 -13.27 -4.90 -3.52
N ASN A 491 -12.72 -3.80 -4.04
CA ASN A 491 -12.92 -2.45 -3.50
C ASN A 491 -14.40 -2.05 -3.54
N VAL A 492 -15.08 -2.29 -4.66
CA VAL A 492 -16.52 -2.02 -4.80
C VAL A 492 -17.32 -2.90 -3.83
N ALA A 493 -17.05 -4.20 -3.76
CA ALA A 493 -17.75 -5.10 -2.85
C ALA A 493 -17.51 -4.73 -1.38
N GLY A 494 -16.28 -4.38 -1.01
CA GLY A 494 -15.89 -3.98 0.33
C GLY A 494 -16.55 -2.67 0.78
N ALA A 495 -16.62 -1.68 -0.11
CA ALA A 495 -17.33 -0.43 0.15
C ALA A 495 -18.84 -0.64 0.38
N ALA A 496 -19.42 -1.77 -0.04
CA ALA A 496 -20.83 -2.12 0.18
C ALA A 496 -21.15 -2.64 1.59
N LEU A 497 -20.13 -2.90 2.43
CA LEU A 497 -20.36 -3.43 3.77
C LEU A 497 -21.17 -2.45 4.63
N GLU A 498 -22.21 -2.95 5.27
CA GLU A 498 -22.93 -2.23 6.31
C GLU A 498 -22.22 -2.48 7.64
N LEU A 499 -21.75 -1.41 8.30
CA LEU A 499 -21.05 -1.52 9.57
C LEU A 499 -22.05 -1.29 10.69
N ALA A 500 -22.15 -2.25 11.60
CA ALA A 500 -23.02 -2.14 12.76
C ALA A 500 -22.59 -0.95 13.65
N PRO A 501 -23.53 -0.35 14.41
CA PRO A 501 -23.22 0.79 15.28
C PRO A 501 -22.04 0.56 16.24
N ASP A 502 -21.90 -0.64 16.80
CA ASP A 502 -20.81 -0.99 17.71
C ASP A 502 -19.45 -1.07 16.97
N ALA A 503 -19.44 -1.55 15.73
CA ALA A 503 -18.25 -1.53 14.88
C ALA A 503 -17.86 -0.09 14.53
N LEU A 504 -18.83 0.76 14.15
CA LEU A 504 -18.59 2.18 13.89
C LEU A 504 -18.04 2.91 15.13
N GLU A 505 -18.57 2.64 16.32
CA GLU A 505 -18.06 3.22 17.57
C GLU A 505 -16.59 2.84 17.82
N LYS A 506 -16.24 1.55 17.68
CA LYS A 506 -14.86 1.07 17.81
C LYS A 506 -13.92 1.73 16.79
N LEU A 507 -14.34 1.77 15.53
CA LEU A 507 -13.59 2.36 14.42
C LEU A 507 -13.39 3.87 14.62
N ASN A 508 -14.41 4.57 15.12
CA ASN A 508 -14.33 5.99 15.43
C ASN A 508 -13.36 6.32 16.57
N ALA A 509 -13.08 5.37 17.46
CA ALA A 509 -12.13 5.53 18.55
C ALA A 509 -10.65 5.42 18.12
N ILE A 510 -10.36 5.04 16.87
CA ILE A 510 -8.97 4.86 16.38
C ILE A 510 -8.18 6.18 16.33
N ALA A 511 -8.83 7.31 16.03
CA ALA A 511 -8.16 8.61 15.95
C ALA A 511 -8.16 9.39 17.29
N GLY A 512 -8.43 8.70 18.41
CA GLY A 512 -8.59 9.27 19.75
C GLY A 512 -7.36 9.20 20.62
#